data_AF-A0A0R2MDE6-F1
#
_entry.id   AF-A0A0R2MDE6-F1
#
_cell.length_a   1.000
_cell.length_b   1.000
_cell.length_c   1.000
_cell.angle_alpha   90.00
_cell.angle_beta   90.00
_cell.angle_gamma   90.00
#
_symmetry.space_group_name_H-M   'P 1'
#
loop_
_entity.id
_entity.type
_entity.pdbx_description
1 polymer ?
#
loop_
_entity_poly.entity_id
_entity_poly.type
_entity_poly.pdbx_seq_one_letter_code
_entity_poly.pdbx_strand_id
1 'polypeptide(L)'
;MSLDVLLADERAEARKEGRRQGREEGRREGKAEGKLEAQRIGVKKFVQNVRELDQSDDWIMSKLIKDYGATFSKSELKKLMLEAEQE
;
A
#
# COMPACT_ATOMS: atom_id res chain seq x y z
N MET A 1 -12.89 49.86 4.32
CA MET A 1 -12.39 48.62 3.68
C MET A 1 -13.55 48.05 2.88
N SER A 2 -13.39 47.85 1.57
CA SER A 2 -14.47 47.45 0.66
C SER A 2 -14.74 45.95 0.74
N LEU A 3 -16.00 45.57 0.52
CA LEU A 3 -16.49 44.18 0.48
C LEU A 3 -15.66 43.29 -0.47
N ASP A 4 -15.09 43.90 -1.51
CA ASP A 4 -14.23 43.28 -2.51
C ASP A 4 -12.92 42.71 -1.94
N VAL A 5 -12.38 43.33 -0.88
CA VAL A 5 -11.15 42.87 -0.23
C VAL A 5 -11.41 41.62 0.61
N LEU A 6 -12.59 41.53 1.24
CA LEU A 6 -12.97 40.37 2.06
C LEU A 6 -13.26 39.12 1.20
N LEU A 7 -13.98 39.29 0.07
CA LEU A 7 -14.25 38.19 -0.87
C LEU A 7 -12.98 37.64 -1.54
N ALA A 8 -11.97 38.49 -1.75
CA ALA A 8 -10.70 38.08 -2.30
C ALA A 8 -9.91 37.19 -1.31
N ASP A 9 -9.97 37.53 -0.02
CA ASP A 9 -9.29 36.78 1.04
C ASP A 9 -9.95 35.42 1.29
N GLU A 10 -11.28 35.35 1.33
CA GLU A 10 -12.02 34.08 1.47
C GLU A 10 -11.75 33.11 0.30
N ARG A 11 -11.64 33.61 -0.94
CA ARG A 11 -11.26 32.81 -2.12
C ARG A 11 -9.80 32.39 -2.12
N ALA A 12 -8.92 33.13 -1.45
CA ALA A 12 -7.50 32.76 -1.33
C ALA A 12 -7.32 31.63 -0.32
N GLU A 13 -8.02 31.71 0.82
CA GLU A 13 -8.01 30.68 1.86
C GLU A 13 -8.66 29.37 1.39
N ALA A 14 -9.82 29.42 0.72
CA ALA A 14 -10.46 28.22 0.17
C ALA A 14 -9.58 27.45 -0.83
N ARG A 15 -8.77 28.15 -1.64
CA ARG A 15 -7.82 27.53 -2.58
C ARG A 15 -6.56 26.98 -1.90
N LYS A 16 -6.14 27.56 -0.77
CA LYS A 16 -5.03 27.01 0.03
C LYS A 16 -5.47 25.72 0.71
N GLU A 17 -6.66 25.69 1.30
CA GLU A 17 -7.19 24.52 2.01
C GLU A 17 -7.37 23.33 1.06
N GLY A 18 -7.98 23.52 -0.12
CA GLY A 18 -8.15 22.45 -1.11
C GLY A 18 -6.84 21.86 -1.65
N ARG A 19 -5.79 22.69 -1.81
CA ARG A 19 -4.45 22.22 -2.22
C ARG A 19 -3.69 21.49 -1.10
N ARG A 20 -3.97 21.83 0.16
CA ARG A 20 -3.38 21.13 1.32
C ARG A 20 -4.02 19.76 1.48
N GLN A 21 -5.35 19.68 1.43
CA GLN A 21 -6.09 18.42 1.53
C GLN A 21 -5.72 17.44 0.40
N GLY A 22 -5.72 17.89 -0.87
CA GLY A 22 -5.35 17.02 -1.99
C GLY A 22 -3.89 16.52 -1.99
N ARG A 23 -2.96 17.27 -1.37
CA ARG A 23 -1.56 16.82 -1.21
C ARG A 23 -1.37 15.85 -0.05
N GLU A 24 -2.13 16.03 1.02
CA GLU A 24 -2.07 15.15 2.19
C GLU A 24 -2.75 13.80 1.89
N GLU A 25 -3.89 13.83 1.20
CA GLU A 25 -4.60 12.64 0.70
C GLU A 25 -3.73 11.88 -0.31
N GLY A 26 -3.22 12.53 -1.37
CA GLY A 26 -2.38 11.87 -2.36
C GLY A 26 -1.04 11.34 -1.81
N ARG A 27 -0.45 11.97 -0.79
CA ARG A 27 0.78 11.46 -0.12
C ARG A 27 0.48 10.30 0.82
N ARG A 28 -0.72 10.25 1.40
CA ARG A 28 -1.15 9.18 2.31
C ARG A 28 -1.59 7.95 1.53
N GLU A 29 -2.35 8.14 0.44
CA GLU A 29 -2.73 7.08 -0.50
C GLU A 29 -1.50 6.50 -1.20
N GLY A 30 -0.63 7.33 -1.80
CA GLY A 30 0.59 6.84 -2.49
C GLY A 30 1.58 6.13 -1.56
N LYS A 31 1.63 6.47 -0.26
CA LYS A 31 2.44 5.73 0.73
C LYS A 31 1.79 4.42 1.17
N ALA A 32 0.47 4.39 1.30
CA ALA A 32 -0.27 3.18 1.70
C ALA A 32 -0.27 2.16 0.55
N GLU A 33 -0.54 2.59 -0.67
CA GLU A 33 -0.50 1.78 -1.89
C GLU A 33 0.92 1.28 -2.16
N GLY A 34 1.93 2.16 -2.15
CA GLY A 34 3.32 1.76 -2.35
C GLY A 34 3.84 0.80 -1.27
N LYS A 35 3.37 0.91 -0.02
CA LYS A 35 3.72 -0.03 1.05
C LYS A 35 3.07 -1.40 0.84
N LEU A 36 1.79 -1.43 0.46
CA LEU A 36 1.08 -2.69 0.18
C LEU A 36 1.67 -3.39 -1.05
N GLU A 37 1.99 -2.64 -2.10
CA GLU A 37 2.61 -3.16 -3.31
C GLU A 37 4.02 -3.69 -3.03
N ALA A 38 4.84 -2.96 -2.28
CA ALA A 38 6.16 -3.43 -1.85
C ALA A 38 6.07 -4.72 -1.01
N GLN A 39 5.06 -4.84 -0.14
CA GLN A 39 4.83 -6.07 0.62
C GLN A 39 4.37 -7.23 -0.26
N ARG A 40 3.50 -7.00 -1.26
CA ARG A 40 3.11 -8.03 -2.24
C ARG A 40 4.32 -8.55 -3.01
N ILE A 41 5.16 -7.65 -3.53
CA ILE A 41 6.41 -7.99 -4.23
C ILE A 41 7.36 -8.74 -3.28
N GLY A 42 7.47 -8.30 -2.03
CA GLY A 42 8.29 -8.96 -1.00
C GLY A 42 7.83 -10.39 -0.70
N VAL A 43 6.52 -10.62 -0.60
CA VAL A 43 5.94 -11.96 -0.43
C VAL A 43 6.26 -12.84 -1.62
N LYS A 44 6.07 -12.37 -2.86
CA LYS A 44 6.36 -13.15 -4.07
C LYS A 44 7.85 -13.55 -4.15
N LYS A 45 8.76 -12.59 -3.95
CA LYS A 45 10.21 -12.86 -3.93
C LYS A 45 10.62 -13.83 -2.82
N PHE A 46 10.00 -13.71 -1.64
CA PHE A 46 10.23 -14.65 -0.55
C PHE A 46 9.80 -16.07 -0.92
N VAL A 47 8.62 -16.23 -1.51
CA VAL A 47 8.11 -17.54 -1.96
C VAL A 47 9.05 -18.17 -2.99
N GLN A 48 9.49 -17.40 -3.99
CA GLN A 48 10.44 -17.85 -5.01
C GLN A 48 11.77 -18.32 -4.37
N ASN A 49 12.42 -17.47 -3.58
CA ASN A 49 13.69 -17.79 -2.92
C ASN A 49 13.60 -19.03 -2.01
N VAL A 50 12.48 -19.20 -1.31
CA VAL A 50 12.32 -20.31 -0.37
C VAL A 50 12.02 -21.63 -1.09
N ARG A 51 11.33 -21.58 -2.23
CA ARG A 51 11.15 -22.75 -3.09
C ARG A 51 12.44 -23.18 -3.76
N GLU A 52 13.32 -22.25 -4.12
CA GLU A 52 14.68 -22.57 -4.56
C GLU A 52 15.50 -23.33 -3.49
N LEU A 53 15.14 -23.18 -2.21
CA LEU A 53 15.73 -23.90 -1.07
C LEU A 53 15.00 -25.22 -0.74
N ASP A 54 14.15 -25.72 -1.66
CA ASP A 54 13.39 -26.98 -1.55
C ASP A 54 12.54 -27.09 -0.27
N GLN A 55 12.04 -25.96 0.24
CA GLN A 55 11.11 -25.94 1.36
C GLN A 55 9.67 -26.18 0.88
N SER A 56 8.87 -26.82 1.72
CA SER A 56 7.47 -27.12 1.39
C SER A 56 6.59 -25.87 1.41
N ASP A 57 5.58 -25.86 0.54
CA ASP A 57 4.58 -24.79 0.46
C ASP A 57 3.82 -24.59 1.78
N ASP A 58 3.61 -25.66 2.56
CA ASP A 58 2.98 -25.58 3.88
C ASP A 58 3.84 -24.82 4.89
N TRP A 59 5.16 -25.01 4.82
CA TRP A 59 6.11 -24.26 5.64
C TRP A 59 6.13 -22.79 5.24
N ILE A 60 6.18 -22.52 3.93
CA ILE A 60 6.14 -21.16 3.35
C ILE A 60 4.87 -20.44 3.82
N MET A 61 3.70 -21.06 3.67
CA MET A 61 2.43 -20.50 4.08
C MET A 61 2.39 -20.22 5.59
N SER A 62 2.90 -21.14 6.42
CA SER A 62 2.99 -20.94 7.87
C SER A 62 3.85 -19.72 8.22
N LYS A 63 4.97 -19.54 7.52
CA LYS A 63 5.88 -18.41 7.71
C LYS A 63 5.26 -17.09 7.22
N LEU A 64 4.57 -17.11 6.09
CA LEU A 64 3.83 -15.96 5.55
C LEU A 64 2.69 -15.51 6.47
N ILE A 65 1.93 -16.45 7.05
CA ILE A 65 0.88 -16.12 8.03
C ILE A 65 1.50 -15.47 9.27
N LYS A 66 2.66 -15.97 9.73
CA LYS A 66 3.36 -15.39 10.89
C LYS A 66 3.82 -13.96 10.64
N ASP A 67 4.41 -13.69 9.48
CA ASP A 67 5.07 -12.41 9.19
C ASP A 67 4.10 -11.37 8.59
N TYR A 68 3.07 -11.83 7.86
CA TYR A 68 2.15 -10.99 7.10
C TYR A 68 0.67 -11.22 7.41
N GLY A 69 0.31 -12.13 8.31
CA GLY A 69 -1.10 -12.45 8.63
C GLY A 69 -1.89 -11.29 9.23
N ALA A 70 -1.21 -10.25 9.74
CA ALA A 70 -1.83 -9.01 10.18
C ALA A 70 -2.18 -8.05 9.01
N THR A 71 -1.56 -8.25 7.83
CA THR A 71 -1.75 -7.39 6.65
C THR A 71 -2.49 -8.09 5.52
N PHE A 72 -2.26 -9.38 5.32
CA PHE A 72 -2.92 -10.19 4.30
C PHE A 72 -3.64 -11.36 4.96
N SER A 73 -4.84 -11.64 4.47
CA SER A 73 -5.57 -12.84 4.82
C SER A 73 -4.87 -14.09 4.26
N LYS A 74 -5.16 -15.27 4.84
CA LYS A 74 -4.64 -16.55 4.35
C LYS A 74 -4.96 -16.79 2.87
N SER A 75 -6.14 -16.38 2.41
CA SER A 75 -6.55 -16.49 1.00
C SER A 75 -5.76 -15.55 0.09
N GLU A 76 -5.45 -14.33 0.53
CA GLU A 76 -4.59 -13.40 -0.21
C GLU A 76 -3.14 -13.90 -0.29
N LEU A 77 -2.60 -14.40 0.82
CA LEU A 77 -1.26 -15.02 0.82
C LEU A 77 -1.20 -16.21 -0.15
N LYS A 78 -2.27 -17.03 -0.21
CA LYS A 78 -2.36 -18.13 -1.17
C LYS A 78 -2.40 -17.65 -2.61
N LYS A 79 -3.11 -16.56 -2.90
CA LYS A 79 -3.10 -15.93 -4.23
C LYS A 79 -1.71 -15.43 -4.58
N LEU A 80 -1.04 -14.73 -3.67
CA LEU A 80 0.32 -14.23 -3.89
C LEU A 80 1.33 -15.35 -4.13
N MET A 81 1.20 -16.49 -3.45
CA MET A 81 2.02 -17.68 -3.72
C MET A 81 1.81 -18.24 -5.12
N LEU A 82 0.56 -18.31 -5.60
CA LEU A 82 0.23 -18.75 -6.95
C LEU A 82 0.74 -17.75 -8.01
N GLU A 83 0.60 -16.45 -7.75
CA GLU A 83 1.10 -15.40 -8.64
C GLU A 83 2.64 -15.42 -8.74
N ALA A 84 3.34 -15.82 -7.67
CA ALA A 84 4.79 -15.95 -7.67
C ALA A 84 5.32 -17.07 -8.59
N GLU A 85 4.47 -18.00 -9.04
CA GLU A 85 4.82 -19.04 -10.02
C GLU A 85 4.66 -18.57 -11.48
N GLN A 86 3.85 -17.54 -11.72
CA GLN A 86 3.46 -17.11 -13.07
C GLN A 86 4.31 -15.95 -13.60
N GLU A 87 5.25 -15.44 -12.81
CA GLU A 87 6.24 -14.39 -13.13
C GLU A 87 7.63 -15.00 -13.30
#